data_AF-A0A2M6WW06-F1
#
_entry.id   AF-A0A2M6WW06-F1
#
_cell.length_a   1.000
_cell.length_b   1.000
_cell.length_c   1.000
_cell.angle_alpha   90.00
_cell.angle_beta   90.00
_cell.angle_gamma   90.00
#
_symmetry.space_group_name_H-M   'P 1'
#
loop_
_entity.id
_entity.type
_entity.pdbx_description
1 polymer ?
#
loop_
_entity_poly.entity_id
_entity_poly.type
_entity_poly.pdbx_seq_one_letter_code
_entity_poly.pdbx_strand_id
1 'polypeptide(L)'
;MENNTDKFREDSIAKLEILKKAGVNPYPSKSKRNKKIAVFLDDFNKGNNATLAGRIRSIRSHGKIGFADIEDESGKIQIFFQSENLDNFKLLSETLDIGDIIEITGKPYLTKAGQQSIRAENIKVLSKSIAPWPVEHFGIKDKEERFRKRYLDISLNSEVKKHFIQKTKIIKAIRNYLEKNDFMEVSTPVLQTIAGGTMAKPFKTHLDTLDIDLYLRIAPELYLKRLLIGGFEKIYEIGPIFRNEGIDREHNPEFTMMELYYTYQDWEELIDFTENMLKNVSEIVGKPLPKDKWRNIEFDKLIKEKTGLDYDKNSKEEFLNFAKKNNIDTTIYHSKGKIADEIFKKIIRIDIKEPTFVTKIPIDISPLSKQLEDEPEKTARFLLIINGMELVNGFSELNDPIEQAKRFESQMEMKKKGDKETQEYDKDFIEALEYGMPPTAGLGLGIDRFVMLLTGVSNLREIIEFPLMKRK
;
A
#
# COMPACT_ATOMS: atom_id res chain seq x y z
N MET A 1 -24.67 5.94 -23.29
CA MET A 1 -23.25 5.53 -23.47
C MET A 1 -23.11 4.03 -23.77
N GLU A 2 -24.02 3.18 -23.30
CA GLU A 2 -24.03 1.73 -23.62
C GLU A 2 -24.12 1.44 -25.12
N ASN A 3 -25.10 2.00 -25.85
CA ASN A 3 -25.26 1.80 -27.30
C ASN A 3 -24.02 2.12 -28.15
N ASN A 4 -23.12 3.00 -27.69
CA ASN A 4 -21.90 3.36 -28.44
C ASN A 4 -20.71 2.44 -28.09
N THR A 5 -20.73 1.85 -26.88
CA THR A 5 -19.73 0.87 -26.42
C THR A 5 -19.95 -0.47 -27.12
N ASP A 6 -21.22 -0.88 -27.23
CA ASP A 6 -21.60 -2.14 -27.89
C ASP A 6 -21.30 -2.09 -29.39
N LYS A 7 -21.61 -0.98 -30.06
CA LYS A 7 -21.26 -0.78 -31.48
C LYS A 7 -19.75 -0.86 -31.73
N PHE A 8 -18.92 -0.20 -30.91
CA PHE A 8 -17.46 -0.30 -31.05
C PHE A 8 -16.96 -1.75 -30.90
N ARG A 9 -17.55 -2.48 -29.95
CA ARG A 9 -17.22 -3.88 -29.71
C ARG A 9 -17.61 -4.75 -30.90
N GLU A 10 -18.80 -4.55 -31.45
CA GLU A 10 -19.25 -5.24 -32.68
C GLU A 10 -18.30 -4.98 -33.85
N ASP A 11 -17.93 -3.72 -34.09
CA ASP A 11 -16.99 -3.34 -35.15
C ASP A 11 -15.61 -4.00 -34.94
N SER A 12 -15.13 -4.04 -33.69
CA SER A 12 -13.85 -4.67 -33.34
C SER A 12 -13.89 -6.19 -33.50
N ILE A 13 -15.04 -6.83 -33.22
CA ILE A 13 -15.26 -8.26 -33.46
C ILE A 13 -15.30 -8.54 -34.96
N ALA A 14 -15.94 -7.69 -35.77
CA ALA A 14 -15.94 -7.86 -37.22
C ALA A 14 -14.51 -7.82 -37.79
N LYS A 15 -13.66 -6.89 -37.33
CA LYS A 15 -12.24 -6.83 -37.70
C LYS A 15 -11.45 -8.05 -37.23
N LEU A 16 -11.74 -8.55 -36.03
CA LEU A 16 -11.16 -9.79 -35.51
C LEU A 16 -11.46 -10.99 -36.43
N GLU A 17 -12.70 -11.10 -36.92
CA GLU A 17 -13.09 -12.17 -37.85
C GLU A 17 -12.44 -12.02 -39.22
N ILE A 18 -12.20 -10.79 -39.70
CA ILE A 18 -11.42 -10.55 -40.92
C ILE A 18 -9.99 -11.09 -40.77
N LEU A 19 -9.32 -10.83 -39.63
CA LEU A 19 -7.99 -11.38 -39.34
C LEU A 19 -7.98 -12.92 -39.36
N LYS A 20 -8.95 -13.55 -38.69
CA LYS A 20 -9.06 -15.02 -38.63
C LYS A 20 -9.30 -15.63 -40.02
N LYS A 21 -10.20 -15.05 -40.82
CA LYS A 21 -10.49 -15.51 -42.20
C LYS A 21 -9.27 -15.40 -43.11
N ALA A 22 -8.41 -14.41 -42.87
CA ALA A 22 -7.14 -14.26 -43.58
C ALA A 22 -6.03 -15.20 -43.06
N GLY A 23 -6.33 -16.14 -42.15
CA GLY A 23 -5.37 -17.09 -41.59
C GLY A 23 -4.43 -16.48 -40.54
N VAL A 24 -4.67 -15.24 -40.11
CA VAL A 24 -3.88 -14.60 -39.05
C VAL A 24 -4.42 -15.04 -37.70
N ASN A 25 -3.53 -15.54 -36.82
CA ASN A 25 -3.87 -15.75 -35.41
C ASN A 25 -3.78 -14.40 -34.66
N PRO A 26 -4.91 -13.84 -34.17
CA PRO A 26 -4.93 -12.55 -33.47
C PRO A 26 -4.53 -12.64 -31.99
N TYR A 27 -4.34 -13.85 -31.47
CA TYR A 27 -3.93 -14.16 -30.09
C TYR A 27 -2.84 -15.24 -30.05
N PRO A 28 -1.68 -15.02 -30.68
CA PRO A 28 -0.58 -15.98 -30.68
C PRO A 28 0.03 -16.18 -29.29
N SER A 29 0.46 -17.39 -28.97
CA SER A 29 1.18 -17.70 -27.72
C SER A 29 2.65 -17.25 -27.73
N LYS A 30 3.21 -16.89 -28.89
CA LYS A 30 4.64 -16.56 -29.06
C LYS A 30 4.84 -15.20 -29.71
N SER A 31 5.79 -14.45 -29.17
CA SER A 31 6.38 -13.23 -29.71
C SER A 31 7.88 -13.45 -29.97
N LYS A 32 8.42 -12.80 -31.01
CA LYS A 32 9.85 -12.73 -31.32
C LYS A 32 10.49 -11.41 -30.84
N ARG A 33 9.81 -10.64 -29.97
CA ARG A 33 10.35 -9.39 -29.40
C ARG A 33 11.76 -9.65 -28.84
N ASN A 34 12.73 -8.88 -29.32
CA ASN A 34 14.14 -9.00 -28.92
C ASN A 34 14.69 -7.73 -28.26
N LYS A 35 13.97 -6.61 -28.33
CA LYS A 35 14.36 -5.35 -27.69
C LYS A 35 13.18 -4.63 -27.05
N LYS A 36 13.46 -3.87 -25.98
CA LYS A 36 12.54 -2.85 -25.46
C LYS A 36 12.66 -1.59 -26.31
N ILE A 37 11.59 -0.79 -26.35
CA ILE A 37 11.54 0.45 -27.14
C ILE A 37 12.66 1.42 -26.74
N ALA A 38 12.87 1.66 -25.44
CA ALA A 38 13.91 2.58 -24.98
C ALA A 38 15.31 2.15 -25.46
N VAL A 39 15.65 0.86 -25.35
CA VAL A 39 16.94 0.32 -25.80
C VAL A 39 17.11 0.47 -27.32
N PHE A 40 16.04 0.32 -28.09
CA PHE A 40 16.09 0.56 -29.53
C PHE A 40 16.32 2.02 -29.88
N LEU A 41 15.72 2.96 -29.13
CA LEU A 41 15.94 4.39 -29.29
C LEU A 41 17.38 4.79 -28.94
N ASP A 42 17.95 4.22 -27.88
CA ASP A 42 19.35 4.44 -27.50
C ASP A 42 20.32 3.91 -28.59
N ASP A 43 19.98 2.77 -29.20
CA ASP A 43 20.75 2.15 -30.27
C ASP A 43 20.39 2.67 -31.68
N PHE A 44 19.51 3.67 -31.82
CA PHE A 44 18.86 4.00 -33.09
C PHE A 44 19.85 4.26 -34.24
N ASN A 45 20.92 4.99 -33.95
CA ASN A 45 21.94 5.36 -34.92
C ASN A 45 22.84 4.19 -35.37
N LYS A 46 22.77 3.04 -34.69
CA LYS A 46 23.51 1.83 -35.07
C LYS A 46 22.87 1.12 -36.28
N GLY A 47 21.65 1.49 -36.67
CA GLY A 47 20.99 0.98 -37.88
C GLY A 47 20.56 -0.49 -37.84
N ASN A 48 20.62 -1.14 -36.67
CA ASN A 48 20.33 -2.57 -36.53
C ASN A 48 18.83 -2.87 -36.63
N ASN A 49 18.48 -3.97 -37.30
CA ASN A 49 17.11 -4.50 -37.32
C ASN A 49 16.68 -4.91 -35.90
N ALA A 50 15.42 -4.68 -35.54
CA ALA A 50 14.89 -5.05 -34.24
C ALA A 50 13.45 -5.53 -34.34
N THR A 51 13.07 -6.37 -33.38
CA THR A 51 11.68 -6.79 -33.17
C THR A 51 11.19 -6.18 -31.85
N LEU A 52 10.29 -5.21 -31.97
CA LEU A 52 9.65 -4.51 -30.87
C LEU A 52 8.24 -5.04 -30.68
N ALA A 53 7.66 -4.84 -29.50
CA ALA A 53 6.24 -5.05 -29.27
C ALA A 53 5.68 -4.00 -28.32
N GLY A 54 4.44 -3.60 -28.54
CA GLY A 54 3.80 -2.57 -27.73
C GLY A 54 2.32 -2.43 -28.06
N ARG A 55 1.63 -1.64 -27.23
CA ARG A 55 0.22 -1.29 -27.42
C ARG A 55 0.11 -0.11 -28.36
N ILE A 56 -0.76 -0.19 -29.37
CA ILE A 56 -1.09 0.92 -30.26
C ILE A 56 -1.80 2.02 -29.44
N ARG A 57 -1.21 3.21 -29.42
CA ARG A 57 -1.77 4.42 -28.79
C ARG A 57 -2.47 5.31 -29.80
N SER A 58 -1.93 5.37 -31.01
CA SER A 58 -2.49 6.09 -32.14
C SER A 58 -2.24 5.29 -33.40
N ILE A 59 -3.14 5.38 -34.36
CA ILE A 59 -2.94 4.81 -35.69
C ILE A 59 -3.63 5.69 -36.74
N ARG A 60 -2.97 5.88 -37.87
CA ARG A 60 -3.49 6.62 -39.02
C ARG A 60 -2.95 6.00 -40.31
N SER A 61 -3.82 5.82 -41.30
CA SER A 61 -3.47 5.28 -42.62
C SER A 61 -3.99 6.20 -43.71
N HIS A 62 -3.15 6.50 -44.70
CA HIS A 62 -3.48 7.36 -45.84
C HIS A 62 -2.93 6.72 -47.12
N GLY A 63 -3.82 6.19 -47.96
CA GLY A 63 -3.44 5.52 -49.20
C GLY A 63 -2.51 4.33 -48.95
N LYS A 64 -1.27 4.41 -49.43
CA LYS A 64 -0.26 3.34 -49.38
C LYS A 64 0.65 3.37 -48.16
N ILE A 65 0.45 4.32 -47.25
CA ILE A 65 1.29 4.53 -46.06
C ILE A 65 0.43 4.59 -44.79
N GLY A 66 1.03 4.21 -43.68
CA GLY A 66 0.43 4.30 -42.35
C GLY A 66 1.48 4.60 -41.29
N PHE A 67 1.00 5.20 -40.21
CA PHE A 67 1.75 5.50 -39.01
C PHE A 67 0.98 5.02 -37.80
N ALA A 68 1.67 4.44 -36.83
CA ALA A 68 1.11 4.12 -35.54
C ALA A 68 2.12 4.46 -34.45
N ASP A 69 1.68 5.00 -33.32
CA ASP A 69 2.55 5.03 -32.15
C ASP A 69 2.26 3.81 -31.28
N ILE A 70 3.31 3.10 -30.89
CA ILE A 70 3.19 2.03 -29.89
C ILE A 70 3.93 2.39 -28.62
N GLU A 71 3.47 1.81 -27.52
CA GLU A 71 4.10 1.94 -26.21
C GLU A 71 4.30 0.58 -25.55
N ASP A 72 5.47 0.38 -24.99
CA ASP A 72 5.80 -0.74 -24.09
C ASP A 72 6.12 -0.20 -22.70
N GLU A 73 6.54 -1.06 -21.77
CA GLU A 73 6.84 -0.63 -20.41
C GLU A 73 7.96 0.42 -20.29
N SER A 74 8.82 0.54 -21.32
CA SER A 74 10.04 1.35 -21.34
C SER A 74 9.89 2.67 -22.07
N GLY A 75 8.95 2.78 -23.02
CA GLY A 75 8.76 4.02 -23.78
C GLY A 75 7.81 3.89 -24.96
N LYS A 76 7.75 4.97 -25.74
CA LYS A 76 6.89 5.11 -26.93
C LYS A 76 7.75 5.28 -28.19
N ILE A 77 7.32 4.70 -29.30
CA ILE A 77 7.96 4.89 -30.61
C ILE A 77 6.92 4.93 -31.73
N GLN A 78 7.22 5.71 -32.77
CA GLN A 78 6.43 5.69 -34.00
C GLN A 78 6.85 4.51 -34.89
N ILE A 79 5.85 3.88 -35.48
CA ILE A 79 5.98 2.88 -36.53
C ILE A 79 5.58 3.54 -37.83
N PHE A 80 6.41 3.37 -38.85
CA PHE A 80 6.08 3.69 -40.23
C PHE A 80 5.88 2.39 -41.01
N PHE A 81 4.74 2.24 -41.67
CA PHE A 81 4.42 1.03 -42.43
C PHE A 81 3.83 1.40 -43.79
N GLN A 82 4.19 0.66 -44.84
CA GLN A 82 3.78 0.99 -46.21
C GLN A 82 3.58 -0.28 -47.05
N SER A 83 2.70 -0.18 -48.06
CA SER A 83 2.35 -1.31 -48.93
C SER A 83 3.53 -1.93 -49.68
N GLU A 84 4.58 -1.16 -49.96
CA GLU A 84 5.79 -1.66 -50.64
C GLU A 84 6.64 -2.60 -49.79
N ASN A 85 6.47 -2.56 -48.46
CA ASN A 85 7.31 -3.28 -47.50
C ASN A 85 6.53 -4.32 -46.68
N LEU A 86 5.21 -4.44 -46.90
CA LEU A 86 4.32 -5.29 -46.12
C LEU A 86 3.25 -5.93 -46.99
N ASP A 87 3.35 -7.24 -47.19
CA ASP A 87 2.41 -8.01 -48.01
C ASP A 87 0.97 -7.95 -47.48
N ASN A 88 0.80 -7.91 -46.16
CA ASN A 88 -0.48 -7.83 -45.48
C ASN A 88 -0.93 -6.39 -45.16
N PHE A 89 -0.36 -5.38 -45.84
CA PHE A 89 -0.66 -3.97 -45.58
C PHE A 89 -2.16 -3.65 -45.59
N LYS A 90 -2.88 -4.08 -46.62
CA LYS A 90 -4.32 -3.81 -46.75
C LYS A 90 -5.10 -4.38 -45.56
N LEU A 91 -4.86 -5.66 -45.26
CA LEU A 91 -5.48 -6.35 -44.12
C LEU A 91 -5.22 -5.59 -42.81
N LEU A 92 -3.96 -5.26 -42.53
CA LEU A 92 -3.58 -4.56 -41.30
C LEU A 92 -4.14 -3.14 -41.23
N SER A 93 -4.16 -2.41 -42.35
CA SER A 93 -4.74 -1.06 -42.40
C SER A 93 -6.25 -1.04 -42.12
N GLU A 94 -6.96 -2.12 -42.41
CA GLU A 94 -8.40 -2.26 -42.18
C GLU A 94 -8.72 -2.78 -40.77
N THR A 95 -7.78 -3.49 -40.12
CA THR A 95 -8.05 -4.28 -38.91
C THR A 95 -7.32 -3.81 -37.66
N LEU A 96 -6.20 -3.09 -37.77
CA LEU A 96 -5.49 -2.56 -36.60
C LEU A 96 -6.27 -1.38 -36.00
N ASP A 97 -6.36 -1.37 -34.68
CA ASP A 97 -7.00 -0.31 -33.90
C ASP A 97 -6.16 0.12 -32.71
N ILE A 98 -6.51 1.29 -32.16
CA ILE A 98 -6.03 1.73 -30.85
C ILE A 98 -6.32 0.65 -29.82
N GLY A 99 -5.31 0.36 -29.00
CA GLY A 99 -5.39 -0.63 -27.94
C GLY A 99 -4.88 -2.02 -28.30
N ASP A 100 -4.75 -2.33 -29.59
CA ASP A 100 -4.16 -3.60 -30.02
C ASP A 100 -2.71 -3.70 -29.54
N ILE A 101 -2.30 -4.90 -29.15
CA ILE A 101 -0.89 -5.21 -28.89
C ILE A 101 -0.33 -5.83 -30.15
N ILE A 102 0.73 -5.22 -30.68
CA ILE A 102 1.39 -5.66 -31.91
C ILE A 102 2.88 -5.88 -31.69
N GLU A 103 3.45 -6.73 -32.53
CA GLU A 103 4.87 -6.93 -32.73
C GLU A 103 5.27 -6.38 -34.09
N ILE A 104 6.42 -5.71 -34.15
CA ILE A 104 6.95 -5.07 -35.35
C ILE A 104 8.39 -5.48 -35.50
N THR A 105 8.74 -6.04 -36.66
CA THR A 105 10.13 -6.22 -37.06
C THR A 105 10.47 -5.20 -38.13
N GLY A 106 11.60 -4.51 -37.98
CA GLY A 106 12.01 -3.50 -38.93
C GLY A 106 13.24 -2.69 -38.52
N LYS A 107 13.59 -1.72 -39.36
CA LYS A 107 14.84 -0.94 -39.24
C LYS A 107 14.57 0.47 -38.69
N PRO A 108 15.56 1.10 -38.04
CA PRO A 108 15.51 2.51 -37.71
C PRO A 108 15.20 3.36 -38.94
N TYR A 109 14.31 4.32 -38.77
CA TYR A 109 13.83 5.21 -39.82
C TYR A 109 13.56 6.59 -39.26
N LEU A 110 14.27 7.59 -39.79
CA LEU A 110 14.00 8.99 -39.46
C LEU A 110 12.99 9.53 -40.47
N THR A 111 11.83 9.99 -40.01
CA THR A 111 10.83 10.59 -40.90
C THR A 111 11.32 11.95 -41.41
N LYS A 112 10.67 12.49 -42.45
CA LYS A 112 10.94 13.85 -42.94
C LYS A 112 10.77 14.93 -41.85
N ALA A 113 9.95 14.67 -40.84
CA ALA A 113 9.73 15.56 -39.70
C ALA A 113 10.80 15.38 -38.59
N GLY A 114 11.80 14.53 -38.78
CA GLY A 114 12.86 14.28 -37.80
C GLY A 114 12.45 13.34 -36.65
N GLN A 115 11.33 12.63 -36.75
CA GLN A 115 10.88 11.71 -35.70
C GLN A 115 11.54 10.34 -35.86
N GLN A 116 12.20 9.87 -34.81
CA GLN A 116 12.74 8.50 -34.73
C GLN A 116 11.60 7.48 -34.78
N SER A 117 11.64 6.61 -35.78
CA SER A 117 10.61 5.60 -36.05
C SER A 117 11.23 4.25 -36.38
N ILE A 118 10.42 3.19 -36.32
CA ILE A 118 10.77 1.90 -36.94
C ILE A 118 10.01 1.78 -38.26
N ARG A 119 10.73 1.57 -39.38
CA ARG A 119 10.10 1.21 -40.65
C ARG A 119 9.81 -0.29 -40.65
N ALA A 120 8.53 -0.63 -40.59
CA ALA A 120 8.06 -2.00 -40.47
C ALA A 120 8.34 -2.81 -41.76
N GLU A 121 8.96 -3.97 -41.58
CA GLU A 121 9.12 -5.03 -42.58
C GLU A 121 8.15 -6.19 -42.30
N ASN A 122 7.72 -6.35 -41.04
CA ASN A 122 6.65 -7.28 -40.66
C ASN A 122 5.88 -6.73 -39.45
N ILE A 123 4.56 -6.88 -39.46
CA ILE A 123 3.69 -6.56 -38.33
C ILE A 123 2.84 -7.79 -38.00
N LYS A 124 2.82 -8.14 -36.72
CA LYS A 124 2.05 -9.26 -36.19
C LYS A 124 1.16 -8.78 -35.05
N VAL A 125 -0.14 -9.09 -35.11
CA VAL A 125 -1.06 -8.88 -33.98
C VAL A 125 -0.75 -9.89 -32.89
N LEU A 126 -0.46 -9.42 -31.68
CA LEU A 126 -0.26 -10.25 -30.49
C LEU A 126 -1.51 -10.36 -29.64
N SER A 127 -2.33 -9.32 -29.61
CA SER A 127 -3.64 -9.35 -28.96
C SER A 127 -4.53 -8.24 -29.52
N LYS A 128 -5.64 -8.62 -30.16
CA LYS A 128 -6.67 -7.66 -30.59
C LYS A 128 -7.44 -7.11 -29.37
N SER A 129 -7.56 -5.80 -29.29
CA SER A 129 -8.47 -5.10 -28.39
C SER A 129 -9.87 -5.06 -28.99
N ILE A 130 -10.86 -5.51 -28.21
CA ILE A 130 -12.28 -5.54 -28.60
C ILE A 130 -13.15 -4.61 -27.76
N ALA A 131 -12.54 -3.91 -26.80
CA ALA A 131 -13.21 -2.91 -25.97
C ALA A 131 -12.74 -1.51 -26.38
N PRO A 132 -13.60 -0.49 -26.28
CA PRO A 132 -13.22 0.88 -26.61
C PRO A 132 -12.14 1.38 -25.65
N TRP A 133 -11.09 1.98 -26.22
CA TRP A 133 -10.05 2.66 -25.46
C TRP A 133 -10.43 4.11 -25.20
N PRO A 134 -10.35 4.60 -23.95
CA PRO A 134 -10.49 6.02 -23.67
C PRO A 134 -9.39 6.78 -24.42
N VAL A 135 -9.75 7.80 -25.20
CA VAL A 135 -8.78 8.62 -25.94
C VAL A 135 -7.95 9.42 -24.93
N GLU A 136 -6.62 9.45 -25.12
CA GLU A 136 -5.63 10.02 -24.18
C GLU A 136 -5.97 11.45 -23.69
N HIS A 137 -6.55 12.30 -24.54
CA HIS A 137 -6.95 13.67 -24.16
C HIS A 137 -8.12 13.74 -23.17
N PHE A 138 -8.98 12.72 -23.12
CA PHE A 138 -10.12 12.68 -22.22
C PHE A 138 -9.85 11.84 -20.97
N GLY A 139 -9.03 10.77 -21.09
CA GLY A 139 -8.68 9.87 -19.99
C GLY A 139 -9.89 9.29 -19.26
N ILE A 140 -9.65 8.57 -18.16
CA ILE A 140 -10.73 8.25 -17.21
C ILE A 140 -10.71 9.34 -16.15
N LYS A 141 -11.61 10.33 -16.25
CA LYS A 141 -11.70 11.42 -15.27
C LYS A 141 -12.37 10.99 -13.97
N ASP A 142 -13.33 10.07 -14.08
CA ASP A 142 -14.06 9.58 -12.92
C ASP A 142 -13.16 8.74 -12.01
N LYS A 143 -13.00 9.18 -10.75
CA LYS A 143 -12.11 8.52 -9.78
C LYS A 143 -12.57 7.10 -9.47
N GLU A 144 -13.87 6.87 -9.41
CA GLU A 144 -14.41 5.54 -9.11
C GLU A 144 -14.10 4.55 -10.23
N GLU A 145 -14.30 4.96 -11.48
CA GLU A 145 -13.98 4.17 -12.65
C GLU A 145 -12.47 3.92 -12.79
N ARG A 146 -11.60 4.89 -12.44
CA ARG A 146 -10.15 4.70 -12.38
C ARG A 146 -9.77 3.55 -11.46
N PHE A 147 -10.35 3.52 -10.26
CA PHE A 147 -10.07 2.49 -9.26
C PHE A 147 -10.63 1.12 -9.67
N ARG A 148 -11.79 1.06 -10.33
CA ARG A 148 -12.38 -0.20 -10.82
C ARG A 148 -11.67 -0.75 -12.05
N LYS A 149 -11.31 0.11 -13.00
CA LYS A 149 -10.59 -0.24 -14.23
C LYS A 149 -9.13 0.15 -14.11
N ARG A 150 -8.47 -0.31 -13.03
CA ARG A 150 -7.07 0.06 -12.75
C ARG A 150 -6.14 -0.22 -13.92
N TYR A 151 -6.36 -1.30 -14.66
CA TYR A 151 -5.58 -1.63 -15.85
C TYR A 151 -5.62 -0.54 -16.93
N LEU A 152 -6.73 0.20 -17.06
CA LEU A 152 -6.80 1.39 -17.93
C LEU A 152 -6.13 2.59 -17.28
N ASP A 153 -6.34 2.83 -15.98
CA ASP A 153 -5.73 3.95 -15.25
C ASP A 153 -4.19 3.87 -15.29
N ILE A 154 -3.60 2.70 -14.97
CA ILE A 154 -2.15 2.45 -15.08
C ILE A 154 -1.66 2.67 -16.51
N SER A 155 -2.46 2.25 -17.50
CA SER A 155 -2.06 2.36 -18.90
C SER A 155 -2.13 3.79 -19.43
N LEU A 156 -3.05 4.61 -18.94
CA LEU A 156 -3.29 5.98 -19.44
C LEU A 156 -2.66 7.06 -18.57
N ASN A 157 -2.30 6.75 -17.33
CA ASN A 157 -1.76 7.68 -16.35
C ASN A 157 -0.39 7.21 -15.84
N SER A 158 0.67 7.82 -16.36
CA SER A 158 2.05 7.48 -16.00
C SER A 158 2.37 7.79 -14.53
N GLU A 159 1.69 8.75 -13.89
CA GLU A 159 1.89 9.06 -12.46
C GLU A 159 1.40 7.92 -11.56
N VAL A 160 0.28 7.29 -11.91
CA VAL A 160 -0.23 6.11 -11.17
C VAL A 160 0.78 4.96 -11.23
N LYS A 161 1.35 4.70 -12.40
CA LYS A 161 2.43 3.71 -12.54
C LYS A 161 3.65 4.07 -11.70
N LYS A 162 4.03 5.35 -11.63
CA LYS A 162 5.14 5.82 -10.79
C LYS A 162 4.87 5.58 -9.30
N HIS A 163 3.64 5.75 -8.82
CA HIS A 163 3.29 5.47 -7.42
C HIS A 163 3.55 4.01 -7.04
N PHE A 164 3.15 3.04 -7.87
CA PHE A 164 3.40 1.61 -7.61
C PHE A 164 4.89 1.24 -7.67
N ILE A 165 5.63 1.84 -8.60
CA ILE A 165 7.09 1.71 -8.66
C ILE A 165 7.72 2.27 -7.37
N GLN A 166 7.25 3.43 -6.89
CA GLN A 166 7.74 4.02 -5.64
C GLN A 166 7.41 3.14 -4.42
N LYS A 167 6.19 2.59 -4.33
CA LYS A 167 5.82 1.62 -3.30
C LYS A 167 6.80 0.46 -3.22
N THR A 168 7.12 -0.13 -4.38
CA THR A 168 8.10 -1.23 -4.48
C THR A 168 9.50 -0.79 -4.03
N LYS A 169 9.95 0.40 -4.44
CA LYS A 169 11.26 0.95 -4.04
C LYS A 169 11.35 1.20 -2.53
N ILE A 170 10.29 1.75 -1.93
CA ILE A 170 10.20 2.02 -0.49
C ILE A 170 10.27 0.71 0.30
N ILE A 171 9.44 -0.29 -0.05
CA ILE A 171 9.45 -1.60 0.61
C ILE A 171 10.84 -2.26 0.50
N LYS A 172 11.46 -2.21 -0.68
CA LYS A 172 12.82 -2.73 -0.88
C LYS A 172 13.86 -1.99 -0.03
N ALA A 173 13.77 -0.68 0.06
CA ALA A 173 14.67 0.13 0.87
C ALA A 173 14.53 -0.18 2.37
N ILE A 174 13.30 -0.39 2.86
CA ILE A 174 13.04 -0.84 4.24
C ILE A 174 13.72 -2.19 4.49
N ARG A 175 13.46 -3.20 3.66
CA ARG A 175 14.08 -4.53 3.79
C ARG A 175 15.61 -4.44 3.81
N ASN A 176 16.19 -3.70 2.87
CA ASN A 176 17.65 -3.52 2.80
C ASN A 176 18.21 -2.80 4.04
N TYR A 177 17.47 -1.85 4.62
CA TYR A 177 17.90 -1.16 5.85
C TYR A 177 17.89 -2.13 7.04
N LEU A 178 16.82 -2.92 7.18
CA LEU A 178 16.68 -3.90 8.24
C LEU A 178 17.72 -5.02 8.15
N GLU A 179 17.94 -5.58 6.95
CA GLU A 179 18.97 -6.60 6.69
C GLU A 179 20.38 -6.09 7.06
N LYS A 180 20.70 -4.82 6.75
CA LYS A 180 21.97 -4.19 7.15
C LYS A 180 22.11 -3.97 8.66
N ASN A 181 21.01 -4.01 9.40
CA ASN A 181 20.98 -3.90 10.86
C ASN A 181 20.73 -5.27 11.54
N ASP A 182 20.98 -6.37 10.81
CA ASP A 182 20.90 -7.76 11.26
C ASP A 182 19.48 -8.23 11.62
N PHE A 183 18.44 -7.60 11.09
CA PHE A 183 17.07 -8.08 11.25
C PHE A 183 16.77 -9.21 10.27
N MET A 184 16.10 -10.26 10.77
CA MET A 184 15.66 -11.40 9.98
C MET A 184 14.17 -11.25 9.59
N GLU A 185 13.85 -11.39 8.31
CA GLU A 185 12.44 -11.43 7.86
C GLU A 185 11.82 -12.79 8.22
N VAL A 186 10.64 -12.75 8.85
CA VAL A 186 9.85 -13.94 9.21
C VAL A 186 8.45 -13.85 8.62
N SER A 187 7.70 -14.95 8.70
CA SER A 187 6.28 -14.98 8.33
C SER A 187 5.47 -15.70 9.38
N THR A 188 4.40 -15.05 9.84
CA THR A 188 3.47 -15.58 10.85
C THR A 188 2.11 -15.91 10.23
N PRO A 189 1.25 -16.70 10.91
CA PRO A 189 -0.06 -17.07 10.37
C PRO A 189 -0.94 -15.86 10.04
N VAL A 190 -1.46 -15.84 8.80
CA VAL A 190 -2.51 -14.89 8.37
C VAL A 190 -3.89 -15.31 8.91
N LEU A 191 -4.14 -16.61 8.96
CA LEU A 191 -5.32 -17.20 9.58
C LEU A 191 -4.95 -17.56 11.02
N GLN A 192 -5.63 -16.94 11.98
CA GLN A 192 -5.39 -17.09 13.41
C GLN A 192 -6.65 -17.66 14.07
N THR A 193 -6.48 -18.52 15.07
CA THR A 193 -7.59 -19.03 15.90
C THR A 193 -8.15 -17.96 16.84
N ILE A 194 -7.32 -16.97 17.18
CA ILE A 194 -7.65 -15.81 18.02
C ILE A 194 -7.08 -14.58 17.32
N ALA A 195 -7.91 -13.54 17.14
CA ALA A 195 -7.44 -12.26 16.64
C ALA A 195 -6.90 -11.41 17.80
N GLY A 196 -5.59 -11.14 17.81
CA GLY A 196 -4.92 -10.39 18.87
C GLY A 196 -3.82 -9.47 18.35
N GLY A 197 -3.11 -8.81 19.27
CA GLY A 197 -2.01 -7.89 18.96
C GLY A 197 -2.43 -6.44 18.69
N THR A 198 -3.72 -6.16 18.49
CA THR A 198 -4.21 -4.78 18.42
C THR A 198 -5.69 -4.69 18.76
N MET A 199 -6.21 -3.48 18.92
CA MET A 199 -7.64 -3.23 19.16
C MET A 199 -8.31 -2.92 17.81
N ALA A 200 -8.75 -3.94 17.10
CA ALA A 200 -9.42 -3.81 15.81
C ALA A 200 -10.46 -4.93 15.62
N LYS A 201 -11.51 -4.66 14.84
CA LYS A 201 -12.51 -5.68 14.55
C LYS A 201 -11.98 -6.65 13.47
N PRO A 202 -11.88 -7.96 13.74
CA PRO A 202 -11.36 -8.90 12.75
C PRO A 202 -12.40 -9.28 11.68
N PHE A 203 -11.91 -9.81 10.56
CA PHE A 203 -12.72 -10.63 9.67
C PHE A 203 -12.74 -12.08 10.19
N LYS A 204 -13.90 -12.72 10.11
CA LYS A 204 -14.11 -14.11 10.51
C LYS A 204 -14.32 -14.98 9.27
N THR A 205 -13.72 -16.17 9.27
CA THR A 205 -13.89 -17.23 8.27
C THR A 205 -13.98 -18.59 8.97
N HIS A 206 -14.13 -19.67 8.21
CA HIS A 206 -14.29 -21.02 8.74
C HIS A 206 -13.42 -22.01 7.95
N LEU A 207 -12.83 -22.99 8.64
CA LEU A 207 -12.07 -24.08 8.04
C LEU A 207 -12.86 -25.39 8.14
N ASP A 208 -13.47 -25.78 7.01
CA ASP A 208 -14.39 -26.93 6.95
C ASP A 208 -13.77 -28.25 7.42
N THR A 209 -12.47 -28.48 7.17
CA THR A 209 -11.82 -29.76 7.48
C THR A 209 -11.60 -29.99 8.98
N LEU A 210 -11.49 -28.91 9.76
CA LEU A 210 -11.33 -28.97 11.22
C LEU A 210 -12.60 -28.54 11.96
N ASP A 211 -13.61 -28.05 11.24
CA ASP A 211 -14.84 -27.46 11.80
C ASP A 211 -14.52 -26.38 12.85
N ILE A 212 -13.59 -25.47 12.51
CA ILE A 212 -13.18 -24.37 13.40
C ILE A 212 -13.35 -23.01 12.71
N ASP A 213 -13.72 -22.03 13.53
CA ASP A 213 -13.68 -20.63 13.14
C ASP A 213 -12.24 -20.11 13.16
N LEU A 214 -11.91 -19.31 12.15
CA LEU A 214 -10.62 -18.62 12.03
C LEU A 214 -10.85 -17.13 11.79
N TYR A 215 -9.83 -16.35 12.09
CA TYR A 215 -9.82 -14.91 11.92
C TYR A 215 -8.66 -14.50 11.03
N LEU A 216 -8.89 -13.53 10.14
CA LEU A 216 -7.77 -12.88 9.46
C LEU A 216 -7.05 -11.98 10.47
N ARG A 217 -5.71 -12.05 10.48
CA ARG A 217 -4.89 -11.32 11.44
C ARG A 217 -5.14 -9.80 11.39
N ILE A 218 -5.29 -9.22 12.56
CA ILE A 218 -5.36 -7.76 12.78
C ILE A 218 -3.98 -7.16 13.12
N ALA A 219 -3.04 -8.01 13.56
CA ALA A 219 -1.62 -7.77 13.80
C ALA A 219 -0.88 -9.14 13.89
N PRO A 220 0.41 -9.23 13.50
CA PRO A 220 1.26 -10.40 13.76
C PRO A 220 1.92 -10.39 15.15
N GLU A 221 1.85 -9.28 15.90
CA GLU A 221 2.51 -9.03 17.19
C GLU A 221 2.64 -10.24 18.12
N LEU A 222 1.54 -10.91 18.48
CA LEU A 222 1.59 -12.01 19.46
C LEU A 222 2.38 -13.23 18.94
N TYR A 223 2.41 -13.47 17.62
CA TYR A 223 3.22 -14.54 17.04
C TYR A 223 4.68 -14.15 16.92
N LEU A 224 4.98 -12.89 16.60
CA LEU A 224 6.35 -12.39 16.53
C LEU A 224 7.01 -12.45 17.91
N LYS A 225 6.29 -12.08 18.98
CA LYS A 225 6.78 -12.23 20.36
C LYS A 225 7.09 -13.68 20.75
N ARG A 226 6.31 -14.66 20.26
CA ARG A 226 6.63 -16.09 20.47
C ARG A 226 7.94 -16.50 19.81
N LEU A 227 8.31 -15.89 18.69
CA LEU A 227 9.63 -16.12 18.09
C LEU A 227 10.75 -15.55 18.95
N LEU A 228 10.54 -14.42 19.63
CA LEU A 228 11.52 -13.88 20.58
C LEU A 228 11.77 -14.82 21.75
N ILE A 229 10.70 -15.40 22.29
CA ILE A 229 10.74 -16.43 23.33
C ILE A 229 11.48 -17.68 22.82
N GLY A 230 11.33 -17.98 21.52
CA GLY A 230 12.08 -19.02 20.82
C GLY A 230 13.58 -18.71 20.60
N GLY A 231 14.05 -17.51 20.97
CA GLY A 231 15.46 -17.12 20.90
C GLY A 231 15.85 -16.25 19.71
N PHE A 232 14.90 -15.73 18.93
CA PHE A 232 15.19 -14.74 17.90
C PHE A 232 15.33 -13.33 18.51
N GLU A 233 16.35 -12.58 18.10
CA GLU A 233 16.66 -11.27 18.72
C GLU A 233 16.19 -10.06 17.90
N LYS A 234 16.33 -10.13 16.58
CA LYS A 234 15.98 -9.05 15.64
C LYS A 234 15.15 -9.63 14.52
N ILE A 235 13.84 -9.41 14.56
CA ILE A 235 12.92 -9.94 13.55
C ILE A 235 11.99 -8.86 13.03
N TYR A 236 11.53 -9.06 11.80
CA TYR A 236 10.46 -8.26 11.23
C TYR A 236 9.58 -9.08 10.29
N GLU A 237 8.35 -8.62 10.09
CA GLU A 237 7.47 -9.14 9.06
C GLU A 237 6.86 -7.97 8.28
N ILE A 238 6.89 -8.05 6.95
CA ILE A 238 6.12 -7.17 6.06
C ILE A 238 5.02 -8.00 5.42
N GLY A 239 3.76 -7.66 5.71
CA GLY A 239 2.65 -8.41 5.16
C GLY A 239 1.29 -7.73 5.29
N PRO A 240 0.24 -8.38 4.77
CA PRO A 240 -1.11 -7.86 4.83
C PRO A 240 -1.71 -7.99 6.23
N ILE A 241 -2.48 -6.98 6.62
CA ILE A 241 -3.30 -6.88 7.82
C ILE A 241 -4.75 -6.63 7.41
N PHE A 242 -5.68 -7.21 8.15
CA PHE A 242 -7.10 -7.19 7.81
C PHE A 242 -7.93 -6.61 8.95
N ARG A 243 -8.61 -5.49 8.72
CA ARG A 243 -9.48 -4.83 9.72
C ARG A 243 -10.86 -4.57 9.13
N ASN A 244 -11.89 -5.09 9.80
CA ASN A 244 -13.29 -5.00 9.40
C ASN A 244 -13.90 -3.68 9.89
N GLU A 245 -13.38 -2.58 9.34
CA GLU A 245 -13.65 -1.21 9.76
C GLU A 245 -14.16 -0.35 8.58
N GLY A 246 -14.37 0.94 8.83
CA GLY A 246 -14.76 1.90 7.80
C GLY A 246 -13.68 2.09 6.73
N ILE A 247 -14.11 2.51 5.53
CA ILE A 247 -13.20 2.83 4.42
C ILE A 247 -13.21 4.34 4.20
N ASP A 248 -12.06 4.98 4.29
CA ASP A 248 -11.90 6.41 4.03
C ASP A 248 -10.64 6.70 3.20
N ARG A 249 -10.04 7.89 3.37
CA ARG A 249 -8.82 8.29 2.63
C ARG A 249 -7.56 7.61 3.14
N GLU A 250 -7.54 7.17 4.39
CA GLU A 250 -6.37 6.61 5.11
C GLU A 250 -6.61 5.16 5.57
N HIS A 251 -7.84 4.64 5.42
CA HIS A 251 -8.23 3.29 5.82
C HIS A 251 -8.73 2.47 4.63
N ASN A 252 -8.11 1.29 4.44
CA ASN A 252 -8.58 0.24 3.55
C ASN A 252 -8.66 -1.07 4.35
N PRO A 253 -9.66 -1.95 4.12
CA PRO A 253 -9.86 -3.14 4.97
C PRO A 253 -8.71 -4.15 4.96
N GLU A 254 -7.94 -4.17 3.87
CA GLU A 254 -6.65 -4.87 3.76
C GLU A 254 -5.57 -3.82 3.50
N PHE A 255 -4.49 -3.83 4.27
CA PHE A 255 -3.37 -2.92 4.07
C PHE A 255 -2.05 -3.57 4.45
N THR A 256 -0.95 -3.02 3.95
CA THR A 256 0.39 -3.54 4.24
C THR A 256 0.98 -2.83 5.45
N MET A 257 1.43 -3.62 6.42
CA MET A 257 2.16 -3.15 7.59
C MET A 257 3.52 -3.86 7.67
N MET A 258 4.49 -3.18 8.28
CA MET A 258 5.68 -3.82 8.82
C MET A 258 5.55 -3.86 10.33
N GLU A 259 5.77 -5.00 10.96
CA GLU A 259 6.09 -5.05 12.38
C GLU A 259 7.52 -5.53 12.57
N LEU A 260 8.24 -4.96 13.53
CA LEU A 260 9.58 -5.40 13.92
C LEU A 260 9.69 -5.48 15.44
N TYR A 261 10.59 -6.36 15.89
CA TYR A 261 10.89 -6.60 17.28
C TYR A 261 12.40 -6.70 17.46
N TYR A 262 12.90 -5.98 18.47
CA TYR A 262 14.32 -5.82 18.76
C TYR A 262 14.56 -6.08 20.25
N THR A 263 15.11 -7.26 20.57
CA THR A 263 15.44 -7.65 21.95
C THR A 263 16.59 -6.82 22.51
N TYR A 264 16.61 -6.68 23.82
CA TYR A 264 17.54 -5.89 24.63
C TYR A 264 17.57 -4.41 24.27
N GLN A 265 16.47 -3.91 23.70
CA GLN A 265 16.27 -2.50 23.42
C GLN A 265 15.00 -2.00 24.10
N ASP A 266 14.98 -0.71 24.39
CA ASP A 266 13.79 -0.02 24.88
C ASP A 266 13.15 0.92 23.84
N TRP A 267 12.03 1.53 24.22
CA TRP A 267 11.27 2.42 23.39
C TRP A 267 12.01 3.72 23.00
N GLU A 268 12.99 4.19 23.79
CA GLU A 268 13.78 5.39 23.48
C GLU A 268 14.80 5.06 22.38
N GLU A 269 15.50 3.94 22.52
CA GLU A 269 16.39 3.41 21.48
C GLU A 269 15.61 3.12 20.19
N LEU A 270 14.39 2.59 20.32
CA LEU A 270 13.52 2.31 19.19
C LEU A 270 13.03 3.59 18.48
N ILE A 271 12.83 4.71 19.20
CA ILE A 271 12.54 6.01 18.58
C ILE A 271 13.70 6.44 17.69
N ASP A 272 14.93 6.40 18.21
CA ASP A 272 16.12 6.80 17.46
C ASP A 272 16.33 5.88 16.24
N PHE A 273 16.15 4.57 16.40
CA PHE A 273 16.18 3.61 15.28
C PHE A 273 15.13 3.93 14.21
N THR A 274 13.89 4.20 14.64
CA THR A 274 12.76 4.53 13.74
C THR A 274 13.05 5.79 12.94
N GLU A 275 13.49 6.85 13.61
CA GLU A 275 13.83 8.13 12.97
C GLU A 275 14.93 7.93 11.91
N ASN A 276 15.99 7.20 12.26
CA ASN A 276 17.10 6.91 11.34
C ASN A 276 16.68 6.05 10.15
N MET A 277 15.88 5.00 10.36
CA MET A 277 15.35 4.14 9.30
C MET A 277 14.53 4.95 8.31
N LEU A 278 13.55 5.71 8.79
CA LEU A 278 12.63 6.45 7.93
C LEU A 278 13.36 7.56 7.16
N LYS A 279 14.31 8.28 7.79
CA LYS A 279 15.17 9.25 7.11
C LYS A 279 16.00 8.58 6.01
N ASN A 280 16.67 7.47 6.31
CA ASN A 280 17.50 6.75 5.34
C ASN A 280 16.69 6.25 4.13
N VAL A 281 15.55 5.60 4.37
CA VAL A 281 14.67 5.11 3.30
C VAL A 281 14.18 6.28 2.44
N SER A 282 13.76 7.38 3.07
CA SER A 282 13.29 8.58 2.36
C SER A 282 14.36 9.19 1.46
N GLU A 283 15.63 9.18 1.89
CA GLU A 283 16.77 9.67 1.10
C GLU A 283 17.06 8.75 -0.09
N ILE A 284 17.08 7.42 0.11
CA ILE A 284 17.30 6.42 -0.94
C ILE A 284 16.26 6.53 -2.07
N VAL A 285 15.00 6.80 -1.73
CA VAL A 285 13.93 6.91 -2.74
C VAL A 285 13.79 8.32 -3.33
N GLY A 286 14.66 9.25 -2.95
CA GLY A 286 14.70 10.62 -3.48
C GLY A 286 13.58 11.52 -2.96
N LYS A 287 13.06 11.24 -1.77
CA LYS A 287 11.98 11.98 -1.09
C LYS A 287 12.37 12.28 0.37
N PRO A 288 13.49 12.98 0.61
CA PRO A 288 14.06 13.11 1.95
C PRO A 288 13.09 13.78 2.93
N LEU A 289 12.92 13.16 4.09
CA LEU A 289 12.26 13.75 5.27
C LEU A 289 13.18 14.79 5.95
N PRO A 290 12.63 15.67 6.82
CA PRO A 290 13.44 16.64 7.57
C PRO A 290 14.58 15.97 8.33
N LYS A 291 15.81 16.52 8.19
CA LYS A 291 17.04 15.94 8.76
C LYS A 291 17.19 16.22 10.25
N ASP A 292 16.64 17.32 10.74
CA ASP A 292 16.70 17.69 12.16
C ASP A 292 16.01 16.65 13.04
N LYS A 293 16.37 16.62 14.33
CA LYS A 293 15.72 15.73 15.31
C LYS A 293 14.23 16.03 15.35
N TRP A 294 13.40 14.98 15.29
CA TRP A 294 11.96 15.15 15.28
C TRP A 294 11.44 15.53 16.66
N ARG A 295 10.31 16.25 16.68
CA ARG A 295 9.72 16.73 17.94
C ARG A 295 9.32 15.52 18.79
N ASN A 296 9.62 15.56 20.09
CA ASN A 296 9.16 14.58 21.06
C ASN A 296 8.33 15.30 22.15
N ILE A 297 7.10 14.84 22.38
CA ILE A 297 6.20 15.41 23.38
C ILE A 297 5.37 14.31 24.04
N GLU A 298 5.22 14.39 25.36
CA GLU A 298 4.36 13.45 26.10
C GLU A 298 2.89 13.70 25.78
N PHE A 299 2.11 12.62 25.73
CA PHE A 299 0.68 12.64 25.43
C PHE A 299 -0.10 13.62 26.31
N ASP A 300 0.10 13.56 27.63
CA ASP A 300 -0.62 14.41 28.58
C ASP A 300 -0.25 15.88 28.45
N LYS A 301 1.03 16.17 28.19
CA LYS A 301 1.50 17.54 27.92
C LYS A 301 0.87 18.09 26.66
N LEU A 302 0.77 17.26 25.61
CA LEU A 302 0.14 17.65 24.35
C LEU A 302 -1.39 17.84 24.51
N ILE A 303 -2.07 16.95 25.25
CA ILE A 303 -3.49 17.10 25.60
C ILE A 303 -3.71 18.43 26.32
N LYS A 304 -2.88 18.73 27.32
CA LYS A 304 -2.95 19.97 28.09
C LYS A 304 -2.69 21.21 27.23
N GLU A 305 -1.68 21.17 26.36
CA GLU A 305 -1.36 22.26 25.42
C GLU A 305 -2.56 22.59 24.52
N LYS A 306 -3.29 21.57 24.03
CA LYS A 306 -4.34 21.75 23.02
C LYS A 306 -5.76 21.90 23.58
N THR A 307 -6.02 21.38 24.77
CA THR A 307 -7.37 21.33 25.35
C THR A 307 -7.50 22.10 26.66
N GLY A 308 -6.37 22.38 27.33
CA GLY A 308 -6.34 22.91 28.70
C GLY A 308 -6.60 21.87 29.78
N LEU A 309 -6.94 20.62 29.42
CA LEU A 309 -7.15 19.52 30.37
C LEU A 309 -5.83 18.88 30.77
N ASP A 310 -5.61 18.74 32.06
CA ASP A 310 -4.50 18.04 32.67
C ASP A 310 -4.93 16.60 32.97
N TYR A 311 -4.22 15.62 32.38
CA TYR A 311 -4.58 14.21 32.51
C TYR A 311 -4.43 13.68 33.94
N ASP A 312 -3.61 14.30 34.79
CA ASP A 312 -3.46 13.82 36.17
C ASP A 312 -4.47 14.50 37.10
N LYS A 313 -4.85 15.75 36.80
CA LYS A 313 -5.68 16.58 37.69
C LYS A 313 -7.17 16.57 37.37
N ASN A 314 -7.55 16.58 36.09
CA ASN A 314 -8.96 16.64 35.71
C ASN A 314 -9.62 15.27 35.83
N SER A 315 -10.89 15.23 36.16
CA SER A 315 -11.72 14.03 36.24
C SER A 315 -12.09 13.48 34.86
N LYS A 316 -12.51 12.21 34.81
CA LYS A 316 -13.11 11.61 33.60
C LYS A 316 -14.31 12.42 33.09
N GLU A 317 -15.11 12.98 34.00
CA GLU A 317 -16.30 13.77 33.66
C GLU A 317 -15.93 15.07 32.91
N GLU A 318 -14.84 15.72 33.28
CA GLU A 318 -14.34 16.90 32.57
C GLU A 318 -13.89 16.56 31.14
N PHE A 319 -13.23 15.42 30.94
CA PHE A 319 -12.88 14.91 29.60
C PHE A 319 -14.15 14.59 28.77
N LEU A 320 -15.16 13.96 29.38
CA LEU A 320 -16.45 13.71 28.71
C LEU A 320 -17.16 15.01 28.31
N ASN A 321 -17.16 16.00 29.20
CA ASN A 321 -17.76 17.31 28.93
C ASN A 321 -17.04 18.02 27.79
N PHE A 322 -15.71 17.94 27.74
CA PHE A 322 -14.92 18.46 26.63
C PHE A 322 -15.24 17.73 25.32
N ALA A 323 -15.26 16.39 25.32
CA ALA A 323 -15.61 15.59 24.14
C ALA A 323 -17.01 15.97 23.61
N LYS A 324 -18.01 16.03 24.50
CA LYS A 324 -19.39 16.42 24.17
C LYS A 324 -19.47 17.83 23.59
N LYS A 325 -18.77 18.81 24.18
CA LYS A 325 -18.73 20.19 23.68
C LYS A 325 -18.14 20.28 22.26
N ASN A 326 -17.27 19.36 21.90
CA ASN A 326 -16.63 19.30 20.58
C ASN A 326 -17.27 18.26 19.63
N ASN A 327 -18.47 17.76 19.94
CA ASN A 327 -19.19 16.76 19.13
C ASN A 327 -18.39 15.46 18.87
N ILE A 328 -17.59 15.03 19.84
CA ILE A 328 -16.87 13.76 19.79
C ILE A 328 -17.72 12.70 20.51
N ASP A 329 -18.13 11.67 19.77
CA ASP A 329 -18.85 10.54 20.34
C ASP A 329 -17.89 9.66 21.16
N THR A 330 -18.12 9.63 22.47
CA THR A 330 -17.36 8.82 23.42
C THR A 330 -18.26 7.89 24.25
N THR A 331 -19.51 7.71 23.81
CA THR A 331 -20.57 7.05 24.58
C THR A 331 -20.27 5.59 24.92
N ILE A 332 -19.47 4.93 24.09
CA ILE A 332 -19.07 3.52 24.28
C ILE A 332 -17.83 3.34 25.18
N TYR A 333 -17.14 4.44 25.54
CA TYR A 333 -15.86 4.35 26.24
C TYR A 333 -16.01 4.52 27.75
N HIS A 334 -15.46 3.56 28.47
CA HIS A 334 -15.54 3.53 29.93
C HIS A 334 -14.27 4.01 30.63
N SER A 335 -13.12 4.00 29.97
CA SER A 335 -11.85 4.48 30.55
C SER A 335 -11.56 5.94 30.18
N LYS A 336 -10.80 6.64 31.03
CA LYS A 336 -10.41 8.03 30.80
C LYS A 336 -9.44 8.15 29.62
N GLY A 337 -8.50 7.22 29.48
CA GLY A 337 -7.55 7.19 28.38
C GLY A 337 -8.22 6.99 27.03
N LYS A 338 -9.27 6.14 26.92
CA LYS A 338 -10.00 6.00 25.64
C LYS A 338 -10.72 7.29 25.24
N ILE A 339 -11.27 8.02 26.20
CA ILE A 339 -11.87 9.33 25.95
C ILE A 339 -10.81 10.34 25.51
N ALA A 340 -9.65 10.36 26.19
CA ALA A 340 -8.52 11.22 25.85
C ALA A 340 -7.94 10.89 24.46
N ASP A 341 -7.86 9.61 24.11
CA ASP A 341 -7.41 9.10 22.81
C ASP A 341 -8.35 9.51 21.68
N GLU A 342 -9.67 9.45 21.88
CA GLU A 342 -10.61 9.97 20.88
C GLU A 342 -10.51 11.49 20.71
N ILE A 343 -10.32 12.25 21.80
CA ILE A 343 -10.03 13.68 21.72
C ILE A 343 -8.73 13.91 20.94
N PHE A 344 -7.69 13.13 21.22
CA PHE A 344 -6.42 13.18 20.52
C PHE A 344 -6.60 12.93 19.02
N LYS A 345 -7.24 11.84 18.62
CA LYS A 345 -7.46 11.47 17.22
C LYS A 345 -8.27 12.50 16.44
N LYS A 346 -9.34 13.06 17.04
CA LYS A 346 -10.30 13.92 16.33
C LYS A 346 -9.90 15.40 16.29
N ILE A 347 -9.10 15.88 17.24
CA ILE A 347 -8.74 17.30 17.34
C ILE A 347 -7.23 17.49 17.23
N ILE A 348 -6.46 16.81 18.08
CA ILE A 348 -5.04 17.13 18.27
C ILE A 348 -4.20 16.59 17.13
N ARG A 349 -4.38 15.31 16.79
CA ARG A 349 -3.56 14.59 15.82
C ARG A 349 -3.59 15.27 14.46
N ILE A 350 -4.77 15.67 13.98
CA ILE A 350 -4.97 16.29 12.66
C ILE A 350 -4.24 17.64 12.50
N ASP A 351 -3.93 18.31 13.61
CA ASP A 351 -3.22 19.59 13.64
C ASP A 351 -1.70 19.44 13.59
N ILE A 352 -1.17 18.24 13.87
CA ILE A 352 0.27 17.96 13.84
C ILE A 352 0.76 17.94 12.38
N LYS A 353 1.63 18.88 12.00
CA LYS A 353 2.21 18.95 10.64
C LYS A 353 3.59 18.34 10.57
N GLU A 354 4.48 18.78 11.44
CA GLU A 354 5.85 18.29 11.55
C GLU A 354 5.92 16.86 12.12
N PRO A 355 6.95 16.07 11.77
CA PRO A 355 7.17 14.78 12.41
C PRO A 355 7.28 14.91 13.93
N THR A 356 6.38 14.23 14.63
CA THR A 356 6.24 14.33 16.08
C THR A 356 6.05 12.95 16.69
N PHE A 357 6.96 12.58 17.59
CA PHE A 357 6.78 11.47 18.52
C PHE A 357 5.90 11.92 19.68
N VAL A 358 4.75 11.26 19.84
CA VAL A 358 3.85 11.42 20.99
C VAL A 358 4.09 10.27 21.93
N THR A 359 4.59 10.53 23.14
CA THR A 359 5.20 9.53 24.03
C THR A 359 4.44 9.40 25.35
N LYS A 360 4.81 8.39 26.15
CA LYS A 360 4.25 8.13 27.49
C LYS A 360 2.72 7.99 27.49
N ILE A 361 2.22 7.16 26.58
CA ILE A 361 0.78 6.92 26.42
C ILE A 361 0.21 6.26 27.69
N PRO A 362 -1.00 6.63 28.15
CA PRO A 362 -1.64 6.02 29.32
C PRO A 362 -1.77 4.50 29.23
N ILE A 363 -1.68 3.83 30.39
CA ILE A 363 -1.73 2.37 30.50
C ILE A 363 -3.07 1.76 30.06
N ASP A 364 -4.18 2.45 30.33
CA ASP A 364 -5.53 1.96 30.06
C ASP A 364 -5.87 1.85 28.57
N ILE A 365 -5.04 2.40 27.70
CA ILE A 365 -5.11 2.26 26.23
C ILE A 365 -3.89 1.54 25.64
N SER A 366 -3.05 0.95 26.48
CA SER A 366 -1.77 0.33 26.11
C SER A 366 -1.64 -1.09 26.71
N PRO A 367 -2.52 -2.04 26.31
CA PRO A 367 -2.65 -3.34 26.97
C PRO A 367 -1.42 -4.25 26.83
N LEU A 368 -0.54 -3.99 25.85
CA LEU A 368 0.65 -4.80 25.55
C LEU A 368 1.97 -4.06 25.83
N SER A 369 1.90 -2.78 26.22
CA SER A 369 3.08 -1.93 26.41
C SER A 369 3.54 -1.94 27.86
N LYS A 370 4.85 -2.01 28.09
CA LYS A 370 5.43 -2.02 29.43
C LYS A 370 5.17 -0.69 30.16
N GLN A 371 4.88 -0.78 31.46
CA GLN A 371 4.76 0.41 32.32
C GLN A 371 6.13 1.06 32.50
N LEU A 372 6.13 2.37 32.75
CA LEU A 372 7.33 3.05 33.26
C LEU A 372 7.51 2.72 34.74
N GLU A 373 8.76 2.58 35.19
CA GLU A 373 9.07 2.23 36.58
C GLU A 373 8.69 3.36 37.55
N ASP A 374 8.99 4.61 37.17
CA ASP A 374 8.73 5.79 38.01
C ASP A 374 7.31 6.38 37.85
N GLU A 375 6.62 6.06 36.75
CA GLU A 375 5.30 6.58 36.38
C GLU A 375 4.37 5.41 35.92
N PRO A 376 3.94 4.51 36.83
CA PRO A 376 3.26 3.25 36.46
C PRO A 376 1.90 3.42 35.77
N GLU A 377 1.30 4.61 35.81
CA GLU A 377 0.08 4.98 35.07
C GLU A 377 0.35 5.26 33.58
N LYS A 378 1.62 5.39 33.19
CA LYS A 378 2.10 5.61 31.82
C LYS A 378 2.87 4.40 31.31
N THR A 379 2.98 4.33 29.99
CA THR A 379 3.69 3.24 29.32
C THR A 379 4.86 3.74 28.50
N ALA A 380 5.87 2.90 28.37
CA ALA A 380 7.00 3.03 27.48
C ALA A 380 6.54 2.88 26.01
N ARG A 381 5.68 3.79 25.54
CA ARG A 381 5.00 3.75 24.25
C ARG A 381 5.09 5.10 23.55
N PHE A 382 5.20 5.05 22.23
CA PHE A 382 5.20 6.20 21.35
C PHE A 382 4.36 5.99 20.10
N LEU A 383 3.84 7.09 19.57
CA LEU A 383 3.26 7.21 18.23
C LEU A 383 4.10 8.17 17.41
N LEU A 384 4.37 7.86 16.15
CA LEU A 384 4.93 8.84 15.20
C LEU A 384 3.81 9.41 14.34
N ILE A 385 3.58 10.71 14.47
CA ILE A 385 2.60 11.45 13.68
C ILE A 385 3.33 12.34 12.67
N ILE A 386 2.92 12.28 11.39
CA ILE A 386 3.40 13.18 10.34
C ILE A 386 2.22 13.63 9.50
N ASN A 387 2.02 14.95 9.32
CA ASN A 387 0.88 15.51 8.58
C ASN A 387 -0.48 14.96 9.06
N GLY A 388 -0.64 14.76 10.37
CA GLY A 388 -1.85 14.23 10.99
C GLY A 388 -2.09 12.73 10.82
N MET A 389 -1.22 12.03 10.09
CA MET A 389 -1.26 10.57 9.94
C MET A 389 -0.43 9.91 11.02
N GLU A 390 -1.00 8.91 11.68
CA GLU A 390 -0.25 7.98 12.52
C GLU A 390 0.49 6.99 11.63
N LEU A 391 1.81 7.11 11.64
CA LEU A 391 2.71 6.34 10.78
C LEU A 391 3.29 5.12 11.52
N VAL A 392 3.68 5.31 12.77
CA VAL A 392 4.28 4.28 13.62
C VAL A 392 3.59 4.25 14.98
N ASN A 393 3.38 3.04 15.51
CA ASN A 393 3.07 2.79 16.92
C ASN A 393 4.13 1.83 17.46
N GLY A 394 4.88 2.23 18.49
CA GLY A 394 5.97 1.42 19.04
C GLY A 394 6.07 1.54 20.56
N PHE A 395 6.64 0.52 21.20
CA PHE A 395 6.72 0.46 22.66
C PHE A 395 7.77 -0.56 23.14
N SER A 396 8.21 -0.41 24.39
CA SER A 396 8.83 -1.49 25.13
C SER A 396 7.76 -2.53 25.44
N GLU A 397 8.06 -3.79 25.17
CA GLU A 397 7.12 -4.89 25.24
C GLU A 397 6.86 -5.34 26.67
N LEU A 398 5.58 -5.50 27.03
CA LEU A 398 5.22 -6.13 28.28
C LEU A 398 5.63 -7.60 28.23
N ASN A 399 6.54 -7.98 29.13
CA ASN A 399 7.09 -9.32 29.23
C ASN A 399 6.83 -10.00 30.58
N ASP A 400 6.03 -9.38 31.46
CA ASP A 400 5.53 -10.00 32.69
C ASP A 400 4.22 -10.76 32.39
N PRO A 401 4.20 -12.11 32.47
CA PRO A 401 3.01 -12.91 32.16
C PRO A 401 1.85 -12.64 33.12
N ILE A 402 2.12 -12.35 34.39
CA ILE A 402 1.08 -12.12 35.41
C ILE A 402 0.37 -10.80 35.13
N GLU A 403 1.15 -9.76 34.81
CA GLU A 403 0.58 -8.47 34.44
C GLU A 403 -0.14 -8.53 33.09
N GLN A 404 0.43 -9.24 32.10
CA GLN A 404 -0.22 -9.40 30.79
C GLN A 404 -1.57 -10.13 30.91
N ALA A 405 -1.66 -11.17 31.74
CA ALA A 405 -2.89 -11.89 32.03
C ALA A 405 -3.96 -10.97 32.63
N LYS A 406 -3.62 -10.17 33.65
CA LYS A 406 -4.54 -9.19 34.26
C LYS A 406 -5.06 -8.18 33.23
N ARG A 407 -4.21 -7.73 32.31
CA ARG A 407 -4.62 -6.79 31.25
C ARG A 407 -5.57 -7.44 30.26
N PHE A 408 -5.33 -8.69 29.86
CA PHE A 408 -6.29 -9.42 29.03
C PHE A 408 -7.63 -9.64 29.74
N GLU A 409 -7.64 -9.98 31.03
CA GLU A 409 -8.89 -10.09 31.81
C GLU A 409 -9.66 -8.78 31.81
N SER A 410 -8.98 -7.66 32.05
CA SER A 410 -9.57 -6.31 32.00
C SER A 410 -10.16 -5.98 30.62
N GLN A 411 -9.46 -6.33 29.53
CA GLN A 411 -9.99 -6.17 28.17
C GLN A 411 -11.25 -7.02 27.95
N MET A 412 -11.28 -8.26 28.43
CA MET A 412 -12.47 -9.12 28.34
C MET A 412 -13.64 -8.57 29.15
N GLU A 413 -13.40 -7.94 30.31
CA GLU A 413 -14.44 -7.25 31.07
C GLU A 413 -14.99 -6.02 30.34
N MET A 414 -14.12 -5.21 29.72
CA MET A 414 -14.53 -4.09 28.89
C MET A 414 -15.39 -4.56 27.71
N LYS A 415 -15.01 -5.66 27.08
CA LYS A 415 -15.77 -6.29 25.99
C LYS A 415 -17.17 -6.69 26.44
N LYS A 416 -17.31 -7.31 27.61
CA LYS A 416 -18.61 -7.65 28.22
C LYS A 416 -19.47 -6.41 28.50
N LYS A 417 -18.85 -5.26 28.76
CA LYS A 417 -19.54 -3.96 28.94
C LYS A 417 -19.92 -3.28 27.61
N GLY A 418 -19.59 -3.88 26.47
CA GLY A 418 -20.00 -3.40 25.14
C GLY A 418 -18.89 -2.70 24.35
N ASP A 419 -17.67 -2.65 24.88
CA ASP A 419 -16.51 -2.10 24.18
C ASP A 419 -16.10 -3.01 23.01
N LYS A 420 -16.09 -2.45 21.80
CA LYS A 420 -15.83 -3.20 20.56
C LYS A 420 -14.35 -3.24 20.19
N GLU A 421 -13.53 -2.44 20.85
CA GLU A 421 -12.09 -2.29 20.60
C GLU A 421 -11.31 -2.86 21.78
N THR A 422 -11.34 -4.18 21.90
CA THR A 422 -10.69 -4.94 22.98
C THR A 422 -9.94 -6.13 22.41
N GLN A 423 -8.97 -6.64 23.16
CA GLN A 423 -8.25 -7.86 22.81
C GLN A 423 -8.91 -9.10 23.41
N GLU A 424 -8.80 -10.23 22.72
CA GLU A 424 -9.16 -11.54 23.27
C GLU A 424 -8.08 -12.01 24.24
N TYR A 425 -8.46 -12.85 25.21
CA TYR A 425 -7.50 -13.53 26.08
C TYR A 425 -6.84 -14.70 25.32
N ASP A 426 -5.57 -14.54 24.95
CA ASP A 426 -4.76 -15.58 24.32
C ASP A 426 -3.98 -16.36 25.39
N LYS A 427 -4.51 -17.53 25.79
CA LYS A 427 -3.90 -18.39 26.82
C LYS A 427 -2.54 -18.91 26.41
N ASP A 428 -2.40 -19.31 25.14
CA ASP A 428 -1.16 -19.86 24.61
C ASP A 428 -0.06 -18.78 24.56
N PHE A 429 -0.44 -17.50 24.38
CA PHE A 429 0.51 -16.39 24.47
C PHE A 429 0.98 -16.14 25.91
N ILE A 430 0.07 -16.21 26.89
CA ILE A 430 0.42 -16.10 28.31
C ILE A 430 1.37 -17.24 28.69
N GLU A 431 1.04 -18.48 28.33
CA GLU A 431 1.92 -19.64 28.57
C GLU A 431 3.29 -19.42 27.93
N ALA A 432 3.34 -18.91 26.68
CA ALA A 432 4.62 -18.59 26.05
C ALA A 432 5.44 -17.59 26.88
N LEU A 433 4.83 -16.51 27.39
CA LEU A 433 5.50 -15.52 28.22
C LEU A 433 6.05 -16.12 29.54
N GLU A 434 5.41 -17.15 30.09
CA GLU A 434 5.88 -17.86 31.29
C GLU A 434 7.21 -18.60 31.06
N TYR A 435 7.54 -18.98 29.82
CA TYR A 435 8.86 -19.51 29.46
C TYR A 435 9.95 -18.43 29.39
N GLY A 436 9.58 -17.16 29.47
CA GLY A 436 10.48 -16.01 29.53
C GLY A 436 10.68 -15.33 28.18
N MET A 437 10.17 -14.10 28.06
CA MET A 437 10.48 -13.21 26.94
C MET A 437 11.56 -12.18 27.35
N PRO A 438 12.65 -12.02 26.59
CA PRO A 438 13.66 -11.01 26.89
C PRO A 438 13.07 -9.60 26.86
N PRO A 439 13.65 -8.62 27.58
CA PRO A 439 13.33 -7.21 27.40
C PRO A 439 13.42 -6.88 25.91
N THR A 440 12.40 -6.26 25.35
CA THR A 440 12.26 -6.06 23.90
C THR A 440 11.55 -4.74 23.65
N ALA A 441 11.86 -4.07 22.55
CA ALA A 441 11.02 -3.03 21.99
C ALA A 441 10.51 -3.45 20.60
N GLY A 442 9.26 -3.16 20.31
CA GLY A 442 8.61 -3.47 19.04
C GLY A 442 7.86 -2.27 18.47
N LEU A 443 7.67 -2.27 17.16
CA LEU A 443 6.83 -1.27 16.47
C LEU A 443 6.08 -1.87 15.29
N GLY A 444 4.97 -1.21 14.95
CA GLY A 444 4.28 -1.33 13.68
C GLY A 444 4.39 -0.04 12.86
N LEU A 445 4.77 -0.17 11.59
CA LEU A 445 4.82 0.89 10.58
C LEU A 445 3.75 0.63 9.51
N GLY A 446 2.84 1.58 9.34
CA GLY A 446 1.89 1.56 8.22
C GLY A 446 2.58 1.84 6.89
N ILE A 447 2.99 0.80 6.15
CA ILE A 447 3.72 0.96 4.88
C ILE A 447 2.91 1.77 3.88
N ASP A 448 1.62 1.49 3.72
CA ASP A 448 0.79 2.23 2.78
C ASP A 448 0.73 3.73 3.15
N ARG A 449 0.61 4.08 4.42
CA ARG A 449 0.68 5.49 4.87
C ARG A 449 2.05 6.12 4.63
N PHE A 450 3.12 5.36 4.80
CA PHE A 450 4.47 5.85 4.49
C PHE A 450 4.64 6.15 2.99
N VAL A 451 4.12 5.27 2.15
CA VAL A 451 4.11 5.47 0.70
C VAL A 451 3.25 6.69 0.35
N MET A 452 2.09 6.86 0.98
CA MET A 452 1.26 8.06 0.78
C MET A 452 2.03 9.33 1.12
N LEU A 453 2.71 9.35 2.26
CA LEU A 453 3.52 10.48 2.72
C LEU A 453 4.61 10.84 1.68
N LEU A 454 5.40 9.87 1.23
CA LEU A 454 6.53 10.12 0.31
C LEU A 454 6.10 10.42 -1.13
N THR A 455 4.96 9.89 -1.57
CA THR A 455 4.39 10.17 -2.89
C THR A 455 3.55 11.44 -2.92
N GLY A 456 3.11 11.93 -1.76
CA GLY A 456 2.25 13.12 -1.65
C GLY A 456 0.80 12.87 -2.07
N VAL A 457 0.37 11.61 -2.16
CA VAL A 457 -1.04 11.31 -2.48
C VAL A 457 -1.93 11.51 -1.25
N SER A 458 -3.13 12.05 -1.48
CA SER A 458 -4.10 12.35 -0.42
C SER A 458 -5.12 11.24 -0.17
N ASN A 459 -4.99 10.10 -0.85
CA ASN A 459 -5.88 8.95 -0.74
C ASN A 459 -5.10 7.65 -0.94
N LEU A 460 -5.22 6.73 0.01
CA LEU A 460 -4.54 5.44 0.03
C LEU A 460 -4.90 4.59 -1.20
N ARG A 461 -6.09 4.78 -1.78
CA ARG A 461 -6.50 4.09 -3.02
C ARG A 461 -5.69 4.49 -4.25
N GLU A 462 -4.90 5.56 -4.23
CA GLU A 462 -3.99 5.92 -5.33
C GLU A 462 -2.70 5.07 -5.33
N ILE A 463 -2.42 4.35 -4.23
CA ILE A 463 -1.23 3.49 -4.06
C ILE A 463 -1.58 2.02 -3.77
N ILE A 464 -2.88 1.68 -3.77
CA ILE A 464 -3.35 0.30 -3.87
C ILE A 464 -3.70 0.03 -5.33
N GLU A 465 -3.12 -1.03 -5.87
CA GLU A 465 -3.36 -1.49 -7.23
C GLU A 465 -4.86 -1.75 -7.43
N PHE A 466 -5.46 -2.58 -6.57
CA PHE A 466 -6.87 -2.94 -6.65
C PHE A 466 -7.59 -2.68 -5.32
N PRO A 467 -7.97 -1.41 -5.03
CA PRO A 467 -8.65 -1.09 -3.78
C PRO A 467 -10.05 -1.71 -3.75
N LEU A 468 -10.53 -2.06 -2.55
CA LEU A 468 -11.88 -2.57 -2.39
C LEU A 468 -12.91 -1.49 -2.74
N MET A 469 -13.82 -1.82 -3.66
CA MET A 469 -14.89 -0.92 -4.10
C MET A 469 -16.25 -1.56 -3.78
N LYS A 470 -17.21 -0.73 -3.34
CA LYS A 470 -18.61 -1.18 -3.19
C LYS A 470 -19.09 -1.74 -4.54
N ARG A 471 -19.85 -2.85 -4.56
CA ARG A 471 -20.41 -3.35 -5.84
C ARG A 471 -21.36 -2.30 -6.44
N LYS A 472 -21.34 -2.15 -7.76
CA LYS A 472 -22.30 -1.33 -8.52
C LYS A 472 -23.62 -2.07 -8.63
#